data_AF-A0A3D0XAJ2-F1
#
_entry.id   AF-A0A3D0XAJ2-F1
#
_cell.length_a   1.000
_cell.length_b   1.000
_cell.length_c   1.000
_cell.angle_alpha   90.00
_cell.angle_beta   90.00
_cell.angle_gamma   90.00
#
_symmetry.space_group_name_H-M   'P 1'
#
loop_
_entity.id
_entity.type
_entity.pdbx_description
1 polymer ?
#
loop_
_entity_poly.entity_id
_entity_poly.type
_entity_poly.pdbx_seq_one_letter_code
_entity_poly.pdbx_strand_id
1 'polypeptide(L)'
;MEEYKSMFLLNEEDMKKKIAGFGDGPASFNFEAHCLGCDITSYDPIYQFNKEELEKRIEDVRGTVMQQMSENMDNYIWTKIRDLNQ
;
A
#
# COMPACT_ATOMS: atom_id res chain seq x y z
N MET A 1 -6.85 5.48 -1.86
CA MET A 1 -7.46 6.28 -0.76
C MET A 1 -8.67 5.57 -0.18
N GLU A 2 -9.69 5.23 -0.97
CA GLU A 2 -10.89 4.55 -0.45
C GLU A 2 -10.59 3.17 0.18
N GLU A 3 -9.59 2.45 -0.33
CA GLU A 3 -9.06 1.24 0.31
C GLU A 3 -8.54 1.51 1.72
N TYR A 4 -7.67 2.51 1.90
CA TYR A 4 -7.09 2.87 3.19
C TYR A 4 -8.14 3.37 4.19
N LYS A 5 -9.10 4.18 3.75
CA LYS A 5 -10.24 4.57 4.60
C LYS A 5 -11.04 3.36 5.06
N SER A 6 -11.26 2.38 4.18
CA SER A 6 -11.96 1.14 4.53
C SER A 6 -11.14 0.28 5.50
N MET A 7 -9.83 0.15 5.26
CA MET A 7 -8.91 -0.67 6.05
C MET A 7 -8.76 -0.16 7.48
N PHE A 8 -8.67 1.15 7.66
CA PHE A 8 -8.43 1.80 8.96
C PHE A 8 -9.67 2.48 9.54
N LEU A 9 -10.84 2.34 8.90
CA LEU A 9 -12.10 3.00 9.30
C LEU A 9 -11.96 4.52 9.48
N LEU A 10 -11.19 5.16 8.59
CA LEU A 10 -10.94 6.61 8.64
C LEU A 10 -12.17 7.37 8.14
N ASN A 11 -12.60 8.37 8.90
CA ASN A 11 -13.60 9.34 8.48
C ASN A 11 -12.95 10.70 8.13
N GLU A 12 -13.75 11.65 7.65
CA GLU A 12 -13.26 12.97 7.25
C GLU A 12 -12.60 13.75 8.40
N GLU A 13 -13.05 13.58 9.65
CA GLU A 13 -12.43 14.24 10.80
C GLU A 13 -11.05 13.65 11.13
N ASP A 14 -10.86 12.35 10.91
CA ASP A 14 -9.55 11.73 11.06
C ASP A 14 -8.56 12.23 10.01
N MET A 15 -9.02 12.44 8.77
CA MET A 15 -8.20 12.94 7.67
C MET A 15 -7.73 14.40 7.86
N LYS A 16 -8.30 15.14 8.81
CA LYS A 16 -7.86 16.49 9.20
C LYS A 16 -6.74 16.48 10.26
N LYS A 17 -6.46 15.33 10.86
CA LYS A 17 -5.40 15.17 11.86
C LYS A 17 -4.05 15.02 11.17
N LYS A 18 -2.99 15.14 11.98
CA LYS A 18 -1.65 14.73 11.57
C LYS A 18 -1.53 13.21 11.70
N ILE A 19 -1.22 12.53 10.60
CA ILE A 19 -1.16 11.07 10.54
C ILE A 19 0.31 10.66 10.38
N ALA A 20 0.72 9.70 11.20
CA ALA A 20 2.02 9.04 11.09
C ALA A 20 1.78 7.59 10.61
N GLY A 21 2.31 7.25 9.44
CA GLY A 21 2.28 5.89 8.91
C GLY A 21 3.62 5.18 9.10
N PHE A 22 3.60 3.89 9.39
CA PHE A 22 4.79 3.08 9.67
C PHE A 22 4.77 1.85 8.79
N GLY A 23 5.78 1.66 7.94
CA GLY A 23 5.81 0.54 7.01
C GLY A 23 4.91 0.72 5.77
N ASP A 24 4.74 1.95 5.29
CA ASP A 24 3.84 2.26 4.16
C ASP A 24 4.40 1.87 2.79
N GLY A 25 5.61 1.29 2.75
CA GLY A 25 6.26 0.90 1.51
C GLY A 25 6.39 2.10 0.56
N PRO A 26 6.08 1.96 -0.74
CA PRO A 26 6.14 3.04 -1.72
C PRO A 26 5.24 4.27 -1.46
N ALA A 27 4.51 4.30 -0.34
CA ALA A 27 3.74 5.44 0.14
C ALA A 27 2.62 5.92 -0.79
N SER A 28 1.95 5.01 -1.51
CA SER A 28 0.79 5.34 -2.37
C SER A 28 -0.32 6.07 -1.62
N PHE A 29 -0.55 5.71 -0.35
CA PHE A 29 -1.51 6.41 0.51
C PHE A 29 -1.15 7.88 0.69
N ASN A 30 0.12 8.19 0.99
CA ASN A 30 0.59 9.56 1.18
C ASN A 30 0.42 10.39 -0.08
N PHE A 31 0.73 9.80 -1.24
CA PHE A 31 0.53 10.49 -2.52
C PHE A 31 -0.93 10.92 -2.70
N GLU A 32 -1.86 9.98 -2.53
CA GLU A 32 -3.29 10.28 -2.64
C GLU A 32 -3.79 11.23 -1.55
N ALA A 33 -3.31 11.08 -0.31
CA ALA A 33 -3.71 11.92 0.82
C ALA A 33 -3.22 13.36 0.68
N HIS A 34 -1.98 13.53 0.23
CA HIS A 34 -1.40 14.83 -0.04
C HIS A 34 -2.18 15.57 -1.13
N CYS A 35 -2.64 14.88 -2.17
CA CYS A 35 -3.50 15.46 -3.21
C CYS A 35 -4.85 15.96 -2.65
N LEU A 36 -5.31 15.42 -1.53
CA LEU A 36 -6.53 15.82 -0.82
C LEU A 36 -6.27 16.86 0.29
N GLY A 37 -5.03 17.32 0.47
CA GLY A 37 -4.66 18.32 1.47
C GLY A 37 -4.47 17.77 2.89
N CYS A 38 -4.33 16.46 3.05
CA CYS A 38 -4.08 15.84 4.35
C CYS A 38 -2.61 15.98 4.78
N ASP A 39 -2.37 16.01 6.10
CA ASP A 39 -1.03 16.07 6.71
C ASP A 39 -0.60 14.66 7.14
N ILE A 40 0.17 13.98 6.27
CA ILE A 40 0.63 12.60 6.48
C ILE A 40 2.14 12.51 6.32
N THR A 41 2.80 11.85 7.26
CA THR A 41 4.22 11.50 7.20
C THR A 41 4.41 10.01 7.37
N SER A 42 5.12 9.37 6.42
CA SER A 42 5.47 7.96 6.52
C SER A 42 6.87 7.74 7.02
N TYR A 43 7.05 6.64 7.74
CA TYR A 43 8.32 6.16 8.24
C TYR A 43 8.50 4.71 7.78
N ASP A 44 9.46 4.48 6.90
CA ASP A 44 9.76 3.15 6.41
C ASP A 44 11.27 3.00 6.19
N PRO A 45 11.90 1.93 6.70
CA PRO A 45 13.29 1.62 6.37
C PRO A 45 13.58 1.58 4.88
N ILE A 46 12.61 1.28 4.02
CA ILE A 46 12.86 1.19 2.58
C ILE A 46 13.19 2.54 1.93
N TYR A 47 12.92 3.67 2.61
CA TYR A 47 13.26 5.00 2.10
C TYR A 47 14.76 5.30 2.05
N GLN A 48 15.59 4.41 2.62
CA GLN A 48 17.03 4.47 2.43
C GLN A 48 17.47 4.04 1.02
N PHE A 49 16.62 3.32 0.28
CA PHE A 49 16.91 2.81 -1.05
C PHE A 49 16.39 3.77 -2.13
N ASN A 50 17.08 3.78 -3.26
CA ASN A 50 16.63 4.53 -4.43
C ASN A 50 15.54 3.77 -5.20
N LYS A 51 14.96 4.44 -6.19
CA LYS A 51 13.87 3.90 -7.01
C LYS A 51 14.28 2.60 -7.71
N GLU A 52 15.45 2.59 -8.33
CA GLU A 52 15.94 1.45 -9.12
C GLU A 52 16.17 0.21 -8.24
N GLU A 53 16.68 0.39 -7.02
CA GLU A 53 16.86 -0.66 -6.02
C GLU A 53 15.52 -1.26 -5.58
N LEU A 54 14.52 -0.41 -5.33
CA LEU A 54 13.18 -0.85 -4.96
C LEU A 54 12.49 -1.60 -6.11
N GLU A 55 12.55 -1.06 -7.33
CA GLU A 55 11.98 -1.70 -8.53
C GLU A 55 12.61 -3.08 -8.75
N LYS A 56 13.95 -3.16 -8.67
CA LYS A 56 14.66 -4.44 -8.78
C LYS A 56 14.23 -5.42 -7.71
N ARG A 57 14.15 -4.97 -6.45
CA ARG A 57 13.73 -5.84 -5.34
C ARG A 57 12.32 -6.36 -5.53
N ILE A 58 11.39 -5.53 -6.01
CA ILE A 58 10.02 -5.94 -6.31
C ILE A 58 10.01 -7.00 -7.42
N GLU A 59 10.75 -6.77 -8.50
CA GLU A 59 10.79 -7.72 -9.61
C GLU A 59 11.39 -9.07 -9.20
N ASP A 60 12.49 -9.05 -8.43
CA ASP A 60 13.17 -10.25 -7.94
C ASP A 60 12.23 -11.14 -7.08
N VAL A 61 11.28 -10.55 -6.36
CA VAL A 61 10.37 -11.29 -5.46
C VAL A 61 8.97 -11.50 -6.02
N ARG A 62 8.57 -10.77 -7.06
CA ARG A 62 7.22 -10.80 -7.65
C ARG A 62 6.81 -12.22 -8.02
N GLY A 63 7.68 -12.98 -8.68
CA GLY A 63 7.37 -14.34 -9.13
C GLY A 63 6.96 -15.27 -7.98
N THR A 64 7.74 -15.27 -6.90
CA THR A 64 7.44 -16.07 -5.70
C THR A 64 6.14 -15.63 -5.03
N VAL A 65 5.91 -14.33 -4.91
CA VAL A 65 4.67 -13.78 -4.30
C VAL A 65 3.44 -14.16 -5.12
N MET A 66 3.50 -14.06 -6.45
CA MET A 66 2.39 -14.43 -7.33
C MET A 66 2.08 -15.92 -7.28
N GLN A 67 3.12 -16.77 -7.25
CA GLN A 67 2.94 -18.21 -7.06
C GLN A 67 2.23 -18.52 -5.74
N GLN A 68 2.70 -17.92 -4.64
CA GLN A 68 2.10 -18.12 -3.31
C GLN A 68 0.66 -17.61 -3.26
N MET A 69 0.34 -16.46 -3.87
CA MET A 69 -1.04 -16.00 -3.95
C MET A 69 -1.93 -16.96 -4.74
N SER A 70 -1.44 -17.52 -5.84
CA SER A 70 -2.18 -18.50 -6.64
C SER A 70 -2.45 -19.80 -5.87
N GLU A 71 -1.45 -20.31 -5.13
CA GLU A 71 -1.59 -21.54 -4.34
C GLU A 71 -2.54 -21.35 -3.14
N ASN A 72 -2.71 -20.11 -2.68
CA ASN A 72 -3.50 -19.76 -1.49
C ASN A 72 -4.74 -18.93 -1.82
N MET A 73 -5.28 -19.02 -3.04
CA MET A 73 -6.39 -18.18 -3.49
C MET A 73 -7.60 -18.20 -2.54
N ASP A 74 -7.89 -19.36 -1.94
CA ASP A 74 -9.03 -19.53 -1.02
C ASP A 74 -8.89 -18.72 0.29
N ASN A 75 -7.72 -18.17 0.58
CA ASN A 75 -7.46 -17.34 1.76
C ASN A 75 -7.75 -15.85 1.54
N TYR A 76 -8.14 -15.45 0.33
CA TYR A 76 -8.36 -14.04 -0.05
C TYR A 76 -9.83 -13.74 -0.36
N ILE A 77 -10.20 -12.47 -0.22
CA ILE A 77 -11.54 -11.96 -0.57
C ILE A 77 -11.49 -11.31 -1.96
N TRP A 78 -12.00 -12.03 -2.97
CA TRP A 78 -11.94 -11.63 -4.40
C TRP A 78 -13.04 -10.65 -4.86
N THR A 79 -13.49 -9.74 -3.98
CA THR A 79 -14.63 -8.86 -4.27
C THR A 79 -14.24 -7.57 -5.00
N LYS A 80 -13.15 -6.94 -4.58
CA LYS A 80 -12.63 -5.69 -5.19
C LYS A 80 -11.55 -5.98 -6.23
N ILE A 81 -10.57 -6.81 -5.88
CA ILE A 81 -9.58 -7.37 -6.80
C ILE A 81 -10.12 -8.74 -7.19
N ARG A 82 -10.48 -8.92 -8.47
CA ARG A 82 -11.31 -10.07 -8.89
C ARG A 82 -10.50 -11.29 -9.28
N ASP A 83 -9.26 -11.09 -9.68
CA ASP A 83 -8.34 -12.13 -10.09
C ASP A 83 -6.90 -11.60 -10.03
N LEU A 84 -5.94 -12.49 -10.30
CA LEU A 84 -4.50 -12.21 -10.25
C LEU A 84 -3.94 -11.47 -11.47
N ASN A 85 -4.76 -11.20 -12.50
CA ASN A 85 -4.34 -10.61 -13.77
C ASN A 85 -4.74 -9.13 -13.91
N GLN A 86 -5.25 -8.50 -12.85
CA GLN A 86 -5.61 -7.07 -12.83
C GLN A 86 -4.42 -6.14 -12.65
#